data_AF-A0A3D2P5W6-F1
#
_entry.id   AF-A0A3D2P5W6-F1
#
_cell.length_a   1.000
_cell.length_b   1.000
_cell.length_c   1.000
_cell.angle_alpha   90.00
_cell.angle_beta   90.00
_cell.angle_gamma   90.00
#
_symmetry.space_group_name_H-M   'P 1'
#
loop_
_entity.id
_entity.type
_entity.pdbx_description
1 polymer ?
#
loop_
_entity_poly.entity_id
_entity_poly.type
_entity_poly.pdbx_seq_one_letter_code
_entity_poly.pdbx_strand_id
1 'polypeptide(L)'
;MGRFISVGRWGAYLLGVRLSEMLEMPNREAQLEFFEREISPVFDHWAVRRVTAARASLFGLGIPPAQYESLAREGDGSMADVLRIRLRKLFGDFALQDNYFAMQALTHSYGVGPEISLPPYLQLEHYHALKSKAERLSVSHRTYSDELTERPEHTFDCYLLLDAQDWMSNKQLDHLWSQIIRTSRPGARVLFRTADKESLLPGRLDDDLLARFAYLKDLSADLTKQDRAAVYGGVHVYELKP
;
A
#
# COMPACT_ATOMS: atom_id res chain seq x y z
N MET A 1 1.39 8.22 10.55
CA MET A 1 1.97 8.52 9.21
C MET A 1 2.63 9.89 9.12
N GLY A 2 1.92 11.03 9.19
CA GLY A 2 2.54 12.36 8.99
C GLY A 2 3.78 12.65 9.87
N ARG A 3 3.71 12.37 11.18
CA ARG A 3 4.85 12.52 12.11
C ARG A 3 6.03 11.59 11.78
N PHE A 4 5.76 10.39 11.26
CA PHE A 4 6.80 9.43 10.88
C PHE A 4 7.59 9.93 9.67
N ILE A 5 6.90 10.46 8.66
CA ILE A 5 7.52 11.07 7.48
C ILE A 5 8.43 12.24 7.89
N SER A 6 7.95 13.10 8.80
CA SER A 6 8.76 14.22 9.30
C SER A 6 10.01 13.76 10.07
N VAL A 7 9.90 12.71 10.89
CA VAL A 7 11.06 12.12 11.61
C VAL A 7 12.05 11.49 10.62
N GLY A 8 11.57 10.76 9.61
CA GLY A 8 12.41 10.16 8.58
C GLY A 8 13.19 11.22 7.79
N ARG A 9 12.52 12.31 7.39
CA ARG A 9 13.17 13.44 6.70
C ARG A 9 14.21 14.13 7.57
N TRP A 10 13.94 14.30 8.87
CA TRP A 10 14.92 14.86 9.80
C TRP A 10 16.13 13.94 9.97
N GLY A 11 15.90 12.62 10.07
CA GLY A 11 16.98 11.62 10.09
C GLY A 11 17.84 11.64 8.82
N ALA A 12 17.21 11.73 7.64
CA ALA A 12 17.90 11.87 6.37
C ALA A 12 18.78 13.14 6.35
N TYR A 13 18.23 14.27 6.80
CA TYR A 13 18.97 15.53 6.92
C TYR A 13 20.18 15.42 7.85
N LEU A 14 20.05 14.76 9.00
CA LEU A 14 21.17 14.52 9.91
C LEU A 14 22.26 13.63 9.31
N LEU A 15 21.89 12.74 8.39
CA LEU A 15 22.80 11.88 7.64
C LEU A 15 23.31 12.56 6.35
N GLY A 16 23.07 13.86 6.19
CA GLY A 16 23.57 14.67 5.07
C GLY A 16 22.67 14.69 3.84
N VAL A 17 21.55 13.97 3.85
CA VAL A 17 20.66 13.84 2.69
C VAL A 17 19.59 14.92 2.69
N ARG A 18 19.60 15.76 1.67
CA ARG A 18 18.58 16.78 1.44
C ARG A 18 17.54 16.29 0.44
N LEU A 19 16.50 15.64 0.95
CA LEU A 19 15.42 15.09 0.11
C LEU A 19 14.73 16.13 -0.80
N SER A 20 14.84 17.43 -0.49
CA SER A 20 14.33 18.50 -1.37
C SER A 20 15.06 18.58 -2.72
N GLU A 21 16.33 18.20 -2.79
CA GLU A 21 17.10 18.18 -4.05
C GLU A 21 16.52 17.21 -5.07
N MET A 22 15.79 16.18 -4.59
CA MET A 22 15.06 15.27 -5.45
C MET A 22 14.00 15.98 -6.32
N LEU A 23 13.43 17.08 -5.84
CA LEU A 23 12.44 17.89 -6.57
C LEU A 23 13.08 18.67 -7.73
N GLU A 24 14.40 18.85 -7.71
CA GLU A 24 15.14 19.57 -8.74
C GLU A 24 15.57 18.65 -9.89
N MET A 25 15.33 17.33 -9.76
CA MET A 25 15.72 16.34 -10.76
C MET A 25 14.84 16.46 -12.02
N PRO A 26 15.43 16.70 -13.21
CA PRO A 26 14.67 17.07 -14.41
C PRO A 26 13.87 15.90 -15.00
N ASN A 27 14.23 14.66 -14.69
CA ASN A 27 13.60 13.46 -15.22
C ASN A 27 13.77 12.27 -14.28
N ARG A 28 13.11 11.15 -14.61
CA ARG A 28 13.13 9.91 -13.81
C ARG A 28 14.52 9.30 -13.68
N GLU A 29 15.35 9.40 -14.70
CA GLU A 29 16.72 8.85 -14.67
C GLU A 29 17.58 9.60 -13.64
N ALA A 30 17.54 10.94 -13.66
CA ALA A 30 18.22 11.77 -12.66
C ALA A 30 17.67 11.53 -11.24
N GLN A 31 16.36 11.29 -11.08
CA GLN A 31 15.76 10.88 -9.79
C GLN A 31 16.36 9.57 -9.27
N LEU A 32 16.51 8.58 -10.16
CA LEU A 32 17.09 7.28 -9.81
C LEU A 32 18.57 7.39 -9.48
N GLU A 33 19.34 8.18 -10.24
CA GLU A 33 20.75 8.44 -9.95
C GLU A 33 20.93 9.14 -8.60
N PHE A 34 20.12 10.16 -8.32
CA PHE A 34 20.10 10.84 -7.02
C PHE A 34 19.75 9.87 -5.89
N PHE A 35 18.72 9.03 -6.10
CA PHE A 35 18.33 8.04 -5.11
C PHE A 35 19.48 7.09 -4.80
N GLU A 36 20.13 6.51 -5.81
CA GLU A 36 21.23 5.56 -5.59
C GLU A 36 22.48 6.20 -4.99
N ARG A 37 22.77 7.45 -5.33
CA ARG A 37 23.94 8.17 -4.82
C ARG A 37 23.75 8.68 -3.39
N GLU A 38 22.60 9.28 -3.10
CA GLU A 38 22.40 10.04 -1.85
C GLU A 38 21.52 9.28 -0.85
N ILE A 39 20.42 8.66 -1.29
CA ILE A 39 19.41 8.07 -0.39
C ILE A 39 19.73 6.61 -0.08
N SER A 40 20.08 5.82 -1.09
CA SER A 40 20.34 4.38 -0.95
C SER A 40 21.41 4.06 0.11
N PRO A 41 22.54 4.79 0.21
CA PRO A 41 23.58 4.49 1.21
C PRO A 41 23.15 4.72 2.66
N VAL A 42 22.13 5.54 2.92
CA VAL A 42 21.59 5.77 4.27
C VAL A 42 21.13 4.46 4.91
N PHE A 43 20.59 3.54 4.12
CA PHE A 43 20.11 2.25 4.61
C PHE A 43 21.23 1.28 4.99
N ASP A 44 22.49 1.56 4.61
CA ASP A 44 23.64 0.80 5.08
C ASP A 44 24.18 1.30 6.42
N HIS A 45 23.78 2.49 6.86
CA HIS A 45 24.25 3.06 8.10
C HIS A 45 23.77 2.22 9.31
N TRP A 46 24.70 1.86 10.20
CA TRP A 46 24.45 0.97 11.33
C TRP A 46 23.27 1.41 12.21
N ALA A 47 23.12 2.72 12.43
CA ALA A 47 22.03 3.26 13.24
C ALA A 47 20.66 3.05 12.57
N VAL A 48 20.59 3.22 11.23
CA VAL A 48 19.37 2.97 10.46
C VAL A 48 19.03 1.49 10.51
N ARG A 49 20.00 0.61 10.21
CA ARG A 49 19.82 -0.85 10.31
C ARG A 49 19.34 -1.29 11.69
N ARG A 50 19.88 -0.70 12.76
CA ARG A 50 19.47 -1.02 14.14
C ARG A 50 18.04 -0.56 14.46
N VAL A 51 17.64 0.62 13.98
CA VAL A 51 16.28 1.16 14.19
C VAL A 51 15.25 0.34 13.41
N THR A 52 15.54 0.01 12.15
CA THR A 52 14.64 -0.77 11.29
C THR A 52 14.57 -2.24 11.68
N ALA A 53 15.59 -2.79 12.34
CA ALA A 53 15.57 -4.13 12.91
C ALA A 53 14.67 -4.26 14.16
N ALA A 54 14.36 -3.16 14.83
CA ALA A 54 13.48 -3.16 15.99
C ALA A 54 12.01 -3.29 15.55
N ARG A 55 11.37 -4.44 15.80
CA ARG A 55 9.96 -4.71 15.42
C ARG A 55 8.97 -3.60 15.82
N ALA A 56 9.24 -2.87 16.91
CA ALA A 56 8.41 -1.76 17.37
C ALA A 56 8.39 -0.54 16.43
N SER A 57 9.49 -0.27 15.70
CA SER A 57 9.56 0.88 14.77
C SER A 57 8.65 0.69 13.55
N LEU A 58 8.25 -0.56 13.28
CA LEU A 58 7.49 -0.96 12.10
C LEU A 58 5.97 -0.83 12.27
N PHE A 59 5.49 -0.75 13.51
CA PHE A 59 4.10 -0.36 13.77
C PHE A 59 3.82 1.05 13.22
N GLY A 60 4.80 1.96 13.33
CA GLY A 60 4.70 3.31 12.77
C GLY A 60 4.62 3.35 11.24
N LEU A 61 5.07 2.28 10.59
CA LEU A 61 5.06 2.05 9.14
C LEU A 61 3.86 1.22 8.67
N GLY A 62 2.98 0.78 9.57
CA GLY A 62 1.82 -0.04 9.22
C GLY A 62 2.18 -1.50 8.86
N ILE A 63 3.32 -2.00 9.34
CA ILE A 63 3.75 -3.39 9.06
C ILE A 63 3.49 -4.27 10.30
N PRO A 64 2.71 -5.35 10.18
CA PRO A 64 2.49 -6.27 11.30
C PRO A 64 3.75 -7.06 11.66
N PRO A 65 4.07 -7.21 12.97
CA PRO A 65 5.26 -7.95 13.40
C PRO A 65 5.30 -9.41 12.94
N ALA A 66 4.13 -10.04 12.77
CA ALA A 66 4.02 -11.43 12.31
C ALA A 66 4.57 -11.62 10.90
N GLN A 67 4.59 -10.57 10.08
CA GLN A 67 5.11 -10.60 8.72
C GLN A 67 6.57 -10.14 8.64
N TYR A 68 7.18 -9.72 9.75
CA TYR A 68 8.56 -9.22 9.78
C TYR A 68 9.55 -10.17 9.09
N GLU A 69 9.47 -11.46 9.41
CA GLU A 69 10.40 -12.45 8.88
C GLU A 69 10.17 -12.73 7.39
N SER A 70 8.91 -12.69 6.94
CA SER A 70 8.58 -12.84 5.51
C SER A 70 9.08 -11.63 4.73
N LEU A 71 8.83 -10.43 5.24
CA LEU A 71 9.28 -9.18 4.64
C LEU A 71 10.80 -9.06 4.63
N ALA A 72 11.48 -9.40 5.72
CA ALA A 72 12.94 -9.34 5.78
C ALA A 72 13.60 -10.26 4.73
N ARG A 73 12.98 -11.39 4.36
CA ARG A 73 13.46 -12.24 3.26
C ARG A 73 13.39 -11.55 1.90
N GLU A 74 12.52 -10.56 1.73
CA GLU A 74 12.42 -9.76 0.50
C GLU A 74 13.65 -8.87 0.28
N GLY A 75 14.27 -8.38 1.36
CA GLY A 75 15.40 -7.44 1.32
C GLY A 75 16.70 -8.05 1.79
N ASP A 76 17.19 -9.11 1.13
CA ASP A 76 18.46 -9.80 1.49
C ASP A 76 18.63 -10.09 2.99
N GLY A 77 17.51 -10.31 3.72
CA GLY A 77 17.49 -10.60 5.15
C GLY A 77 17.29 -9.39 6.09
N SER A 78 17.05 -8.19 5.57
CA SER A 78 17.03 -6.94 6.34
C SER A 78 15.87 -6.02 5.99
N MET A 79 15.18 -5.52 7.03
CA MET A 79 14.10 -4.55 6.88
C MET A 79 14.57 -3.20 6.31
N ALA A 80 15.84 -2.83 6.52
CA ALA A 80 16.39 -1.62 5.90
C ALA A 80 16.38 -1.73 4.37
N ASP A 81 16.64 -2.93 3.85
CA ASP A 81 16.69 -3.20 2.42
C ASP A 81 15.27 -3.28 1.82
N VAL A 82 14.29 -3.80 2.57
CA VAL A 82 12.87 -3.70 2.20
C VAL A 82 12.43 -2.23 2.08
N LEU A 83 12.77 -1.40 3.06
CA LEU A 83 12.44 0.03 3.04
C LEU A 83 13.18 0.76 1.91
N ARG A 84 14.44 0.40 1.62
CA ARG A 84 15.18 0.89 0.46
C ARG A 84 14.46 0.57 -0.84
N ILE A 85 14.02 -0.67 -1.05
CA ILE A 85 13.28 -1.10 -2.25
C ILE A 85 11.97 -0.29 -2.39
N ARG A 86 11.21 -0.14 -1.30
CA ARG A 86 9.94 0.61 -1.30
C ARG A 86 10.14 2.08 -1.60
N LEU A 87 11.14 2.72 -0.99
CA LEU A 87 11.47 4.12 -1.26
C LEU A 87 12.01 4.31 -2.69
N ARG A 88 12.82 3.37 -3.21
CA ARG A 88 13.30 3.41 -4.60
C ARG A 88 12.13 3.40 -5.57
N LYS A 89 11.13 2.55 -5.34
CA LYS A 89 9.91 2.53 -6.16
C LYS A 89 9.13 3.85 -6.03
N LEU A 90 8.89 4.32 -4.81
CA LEU A 90 8.15 5.56 -4.56
C LEU A 90 8.74 6.75 -5.31
N PHE A 91 10.06 6.90 -5.25
CA PHE A 91 10.77 8.06 -5.77
C PHE A 91 11.38 7.87 -7.17
N GLY A 92 11.42 6.64 -7.67
CA GLY A 92 12.21 6.31 -8.86
C GLY A 92 11.46 5.56 -9.96
N ASP A 93 10.32 4.92 -9.68
CA ASP A 93 9.58 4.18 -10.72
C ASP A 93 8.60 5.05 -11.51
N PHE A 94 8.24 6.21 -10.96
CA PHE A 94 7.33 7.16 -11.56
C PHE A 94 7.96 8.55 -11.57
N ALA A 95 7.59 9.40 -12.53
CA ALA A 95 7.97 10.80 -12.47
C ALA A 95 7.28 11.46 -11.26
N LEU A 96 7.96 12.34 -10.53
CA LEU A 96 7.41 12.99 -9.33
C LEU A 96 6.10 13.72 -9.60
N GLN A 97 5.97 14.39 -10.75
CA GLN A 97 4.73 15.05 -11.17
C GLN A 97 3.56 14.09 -11.40
N ASP A 98 3.85 12.82 -11.63
CA ASP A 98 2.85 11.76 -11.80
C ASP A 98 2.68 10.94 -10.51
N ASN A 99 3.37 11.28 -9.41
CA ASN A 99 3.27 10.57 -8.14
C ASN A 99 2.98 11.50 -6.96
N TYR A 100 1.70 11.80 -6.74
CA TYR A 100 1.24 12.62 -5.61
C TYR A 100 1.58 12.02 -4.24
N PHE A 101 1.83 10.71 -4.12
CA PHE A 101 2.31 10.11 -2.88
C PHE A 101 3.75 10.54 -2.57
N ALA A 102 4.62 10.51 -3.59
CA ALA A 102 6.00 10.98 -3.48
C ALA A 102 6.05 12.48 -3.16
N MET A 103 5.23 13.29 -3.85
CA MET A 103 5.12 14.74 -3.58
C MET A 103 4.70 15.04 -2.14
N GLN A 104 3.70 14.32 -1.63
CA GLN A 104 3.25 14.48 -0.25
C GLN A 104 4.30 14.02 0.76
N ALA A 105 5.08 12.98 0.44
CA ALA A 105 6.18 12.50 1.28
C ALA A 105 7.35 13.51 1.34
N LEU A 106 7.67 14.16 0.22
CA LEU A 106 8.79 15.11 0.14
C LEU A 106 8.41 16.49 0.72
N THR A 107 7.26 17.02 0.33
CA THR A 107 6.91 18.43 0.58
C THR A 107 5.86 18.64 1.68
N HIS A 108 5.19 17.58 2.14
CA HIS A 108 3.98 17.67 2.98
C HIS A 108 2.83 18.46 2.34
N SER A 109 2.88 18.69 1.04
CA SER A 109 1.86 19.34 0.25
C SER A 109 1.75 18.67 -1.12
N TYR A 110 0.70 18.99 -1.86
CA TYR A 110 0.67 18.69 -3.29
C TYR A 110 1.30 19.81 -4.13
N GLY A 111 1.47 21.01 -3.57
CA GLY A 111 1.91 22.25 -4.25
C GLY A 111 0.75 23.18 -4.62
N VAL A 112 1.02 24.24 -5.40
CA VAL A 112 0.02 25.12 -6.04
C VAL A 112 0.30 25.32 -7.54
N GLY A 113 -0.67 25.05 -8.43
CA GLY A 113 -0.51 25.16 -9.89
C GLY A 113 -1.25 24.09 -10.71
N PRO A 114 -1.38 24.27 -12.03
CA PRO A 114 -2.11 23.36 -12.93
C PRO A 114 -1.38 22.04 -13.22
N GLU A 115 -0.06 21.99 -13.05
CA GLU A 115 0.78 20.82 -13.37
C GLU A 115 1.03 19.90 -12.17
N ILE A 116 0.14 19.96 -11.16
CA ILE A 116 0.34 19.25 -9.91
C ILE A 116 -0.21 17.84 -9.95
N SER A 117 0.60 16.91 -9.45
CA SER A 117 0.10 15.60 -9.04
C SER A 117 -0.89 15.74 -7.89
N LEU A 118 -2.18 15.73 -8.24
CA LEU A 118 -3.27 15.60 -7.28
C LEU A 118 -3.76 14.15 -7.26
N PRO A 119 -4.19 13.62 -6.10
CA PRO A 119 -5.05 12.45 -6.06
C PRO A 119 -6.25 12.66 -7.00
N PRO A 120 -6.73 11.64 -7.73
CA PRO A 120 -7.83 11.80 -8.67
C PRO A 120 -9.07 12.44 -8.05
N TYR A 121 -9.36 12.13 -6.78
CA TYR A 121 -10.50 12.73 -6.08
C TYR A 121 -10.36 14.22 -5.72
N LEU A 122 -9.17 14.82 -5.91
CA LEU A 122 -8.91 16.26 -5.75
C LEU A 122 -8.75 16.98 -7.10
N GLN A 123 -8.73 16.27 -8.22
CA GLN A 123 -8.64 16.88 -9.55
C GLN A 123 -9.98 17.51 -9.95
N LEU A 124 -9.94 18.74 -10.46
CA LEU A 124 -11.14 19.51 -10.79
C LEU A 124 -12.02 18.82 -11.84
N GLU A 125 -11.41 18.14 -12.81
CA GLU A 125 -12.13 17.39 -13.85
C GLU A 125 -13.03 16.27 -13.28
N HIS A 126 -12.70 15.75 -12.09
CA HIS A 126 -13.47 14.71 -11.43
C HIS A 126 -14.50 15.25 -10.43
N TYR A 127 -14.48 16.55 -10.13
CA TYR A 127 -15.30 17.17 -9.09
C TYR A 127 -16.81 16.94 -9.30
N HIS A 128 -17.34 17.28 -10.48
CA HIS A 128 -18.78 17.17 -10.75
C HIS A 128 -19.26 15.72 -10.71
N ALA A 129 -18.45 14.79 -11.25
CA ALA A 129 -18.76 13.36 -11.23
C ALA A 129 -18.83 12.82 -9.80
N LEU A 130 -17.86 13.17 -8.95
CA LEU A 130 -17.84 12.77 -7.54
C LEU A 130 -18.97 13.41 -6.75
N LYS A 131 -19.20 14.71 -6.91
CA LYS A 131 -20.29 15.44 -6.25
C LYS A 131 -21.65 14.82 -6.53
N SER A 132 -21.92 14.46 -7.80
CA SER A 132 -23.20 13.83 -8.18
C SER A 132 -23.44 12.45 -7.56
N LYS A 133 -22.38 11.78 -7.11
CA LYS A 133 -22.43 10.44 -6.51
C LYS A 133 -22.27 10.46 -4.99
N ALA A 134 -21.96 11.61 -4.39
CA ALA A 134 -21.67 11.73 -2.96
C ALA A 134 -22.84 11.25 -2.08
N GLU A 135 -24.08 11.47 -2.51
CA GLU A 135 -25.28 11.01 -1.80
C GLU A 135 -25.44 9.47 -1.76
N ARG A 136 -24.70 8.74 -2.60
CA ARG A 136 -24.67 7.27 -2.60
C ARG A 136 -23.68 6.69 -1.60
N LEU A 137 -22.90 7.54 -0.92
CA LEU A 137 -21.92 7.10 0.07
C LEU A 137 -22.61 6.80 1.40
N SER A 138 -22.42 5.59 1.91
CA SER A 138 -22.72 5.24 3.29
C SER A 138 -21.43 5.06 4.07
N VAL A 139 -21.35 5.66 5.26
CA VAL A 139 -20.22 5.48 6.18
C VAL A 139 -20.71 4.71 7.40
N SER A 140 -19.98 3.67 7.78
CA SER A 140 -20.24 2.85 8.96
C SER A 140 -19.01 2.87 9.87
N HIS A 141 -19.23 2.99 11.18
CA HIS A 141 -18.16 2.91 12.18
C HIS A 141 -18.21 1.55 12.87
N ARG A 142 -17.79 0.52 12.14
CA ARG A 142 -17.81 -0.90 12.55
C ARG A 142 -16.63 -1.63 11.92
N THR A 143 -16.39 -2.87 12.34
CA THR A 143 -15.45 -3.72 11.59
C THR A 143 -16.05 -4.11 10.25
N TYR A 144 -15.18 -4.36 9.26
CA TYR A 144 -15.63 -4.76 7.93
C TYR A 144 -16.43 -6.08 7.96
N SER A 145 -16.02 -7.03 8.80
CA SER A 145 -16.70 -8.32 8.95
C SER A 145 -18.09 -8.17 9.58
N ASP A 146 -18.25 -7.32 10.59
CA ASP A 146 -19.56 -7.07 11.21
C ASP A 146 -20.50 -6.38 10.22
N GLU A 147 -19.98 -5.40 9.47
CA GLU A 147 -20.72 -4.73 8.42
C GLU A 147 -21.23 -5.73 7.37
N LEU A 148 -20.39 -6.65 6.90
CA LEU A 148 -20.84 -7.68 5.96
C LEU A 148 -21.83 -8.67 6.58
N THR A 149 -21.68 -9.01 7.87
CA THR A 149 -22.57 -9.94 8.57
C THR A 149 -24.02 -9.44 8.57
N GLU A 150 -24.23 -8.13 8.71
CA GLU A 150 -25.57 -7.53 8.70
C GLU A 150 -26.14 -7.31 7.29
N ARG A 151 -25.34 -7.51 6.24
CA ARG A 151 -25.78 -7.29 4.86
C ARG A 151 -26.47 -8.53 4.29
N PRO A 152 -27.51 -8.36 3.45
CA PRO A 152 -28.14 -9.47 2.75
C PRO A 152 -27.16 -10.25 1.87
N GLU A 153 -27.53 -11.47 1.53
CA GLU A 153 -26.79 -12.26 0.54
C GLU A 153 -26.81 -11.56 -0.84
N HIS A 154 -25.77 -11.77 -1.65
CA HIS A 154 -25.68 -11.21 -3.00
C HIS A 154 -25.88 -9.69 -3.09
N THR A 155 -25.26 -8.95 -2.18
CA THR A 155 -25.36 -7.48 -2.10
C THR A 155 -24.32 -6.78 -2.97
N PHE A 156 -23.05 -7.20 -2.92
CA PHE A 156 -21.93 -6.42 -3.47
C PHE A 156 -21.27 -7.08 -4.67
N ASP A 157 -20.80 -6.26 -5.61
CA ASP A 157 -20.01 -6.67 -6.78
C ASP A 157 -18.49 -6.59 -6.53
N CYS A 158 -18.05 -5.68 -5.66
CA CYS A 158 -16.64 -5.41 -5.43
C CYS A 158 -16.34 -5.18 -3.95
N TYR A 159 -15.22 -5.72 -3.49
CA TYR A 159 -14.67 -5.54 -2.15
C TYR A 159 -13.28 -4.95 -2.28
N LEU A 160 -13.03 -3.84 -1.57
CA LEU A 160 -11.74 -3.17 -1.52
C LEU A 160 -11.25 -3.21 -0.08
N LEU A 161 -10.21 -3.99 0.17
CA LEU A 161 -9.58 -4.11 1.48
C LEU A 161 -8.17 -3.54 1.41
N LEU A 162 -7.74 -2.86 2.47
CA LEU A 162 -6.33 -2.50 2.62
C LEU A 162 -5.58 -3.67 3.26
N ASP A 163 -4.54 -3.42 4.05
CA ASP A 163 -3.74 -4.41 4.77
C ASP A 163 -4.39 -4.95 6.04
N ALA A 164 -5.66 -4.63 6.32
CA ALA A 164 -6.33 -5.05 7.56
C ALA A 164 -6.24 -6.56 7.81
N GLN A 165 -6.20 -7.36 6.74
CA GLN A 165 -6.09 -8.82 6.78
C GLN A 165 -4.75 -9.33 7.31
N ASP A 166 -3.68 -8.54 7.17
CA ASP A 166 -2.36 -8.87 7.69
C ASP A 166 -2.33 -8.91 9.24
N TRP A 167 -3.32 -8.26 9.86
CA TRP A 167 -3.48 -8.15 11.31
C TRP A 167 -4.52 -9.13 11.89
N MET A 168 -5.23 -9.88 11.03
CA MET A 168 -6.26 -10.81 11.46
C MET A 168 -5.65 -12.16 11.85
N SER A 169 -6.22 -12.81 12.87
CA SER A 169 -6.01 -14.26 13.07
C SER A 169 -6.66 -15.06 11.93
N ASN A 170 -6.26 -16.31 11.73
CA ASN A 170 -6.86 -17.16 10.68
C ASN A 170 -8.39 -17.29 10.88
N LYS A 171 -8.86 -17.45 12.13
CA LYS A 171 -10.30 -17.48 12.43
C LYS A 171 -11.04 -16.20 11.99
N GLN A 172 -10.44 -15.03 12.20
CA GLN A 172 -11.02 -13.75 11.76
C GLN A 172 -10.99 -13.63 10.23
N LEU A 173 -9.92 -14.10 9.59
CA LEU A 173 -9.78 -14.14 8.14
C LEU A 173 -10.85 -15.05 7.52
N ASP A 174 -11.01 -16.29 8.02
CA ASP A 174 -12.03 -17.23 7.58
C ASP A 174 -13.43 -16.64 7.74
N HIS A 175 -13.70 -16.01 8.88
CA HIS A 175 -14.97 -15.33 9.11
C HIS A 175 -15.21 -14.21 8.09
N LEU A 176 -14.24 -13.30 7.88
CA LEU A 176 -14.35 -12.23 6.89
C LEU A 176 -14.66 -12.79 5.49
N TRP A 177 -13.87 -13.76 5.04
CA TRP A 177 -14.00 -14.32 3.69
C TRP A 177 -15.28 -15.14 3.51
N SER A 178 -15.77 -15.81 4.55
CA SER A 178 -17.10 -16.43 4.54
C SER A 178 -18.21 -15.40 4.29
N GLN A 179 -18.12 -14.21 4.90
CA GLN A 179 -19.10 -13.15 4.72
C GLN A 179 -18.95 -12.47 3.36
N ILE A 180 -17.73 -12.34 2.84
CA ILE A 180 -17.50 -11.88 1.47
C ILE A 180 -18.20 -12.83 0.48
N ILE A 181 -18.00 -14.15 0.59
CA ILE A 181 -18.67 -15.13 -0.27
C ILE A 181 -20.19 -14.98 -0.19
N ARG A 182 -20.75 -14.98 1.02
CA ARG A 182 -22.21 -14.89 1.22
C ARG A 182 -22.81 -13.62 0.62
N THR A 183 -22.12 -12.49 0.77
CA THR A 183 -22.62 -11.18 0.32
C THR A 183 -22.26 -10.87 -1.13
N SER A 184 -21.49 -11.73 -1.81
CA SER A 184 -21.02 -11.51 -3.18
C SER A 184 -22.10 -11.82 -4.21
N ARG A 185 -22.23 -10.95 -5.20
CA ARG A 185 -22.94 -11.26 -6.45
C ARG A 185 -22.09 -12.19 -7.34
N PRO A 186 -22.68 -12.92 -8.28
CA PRO A 186 -21.91 -13.72 -9.24
C PRO A 186 -20.86 -12.87 -9.96
N GLY A 187 -19.62 -13.35 -10.00
CA GLY A 187 -18.49 -12.62 -10.58
C GLY A 187 -17.94 -11.48 -9.72
N ALA A 188 -18.33 -11.39 -8.44
CA ALA A 188 -17.78 -10.37 -7.55
C ALA A 188 -16.27 -10.49 -7.38
N ARG A 189 -15.61 -9.34 -7.19
CA ARG A 189 -14.15 -9.27 -7.06
C ARG A 189 -13.72 -8.71 -5.72
N VAL A 190 -12.69 -9.29 -5.16
CA VAL A 190 -12.00 -8.82 -3.96
C VAL A 190 -10.62 -8.34 -4.37
N LEU A 191 -10.34 -7.06 -4.17
CA LEU A 191 -9.01 -6.50 -4.32
C LEU A 191 -8.49 -6.11 -2.94
N PHE A 192 -7.28 -6.56 -2.64
CA PHE A 192 -6.60 -6.15 -1.42
C PHE A 192 -5.12 -5.88 -1.63
N ARG A 193 -4.53 -5.17 -0.67
CA ARG A 193 -3.09 -4.95 -0.58
C ARG A 193 -2.55 -5.63 0.67
N THR A 194 -1.34 -6.17 0.59
CA THR A 194 -0.67 -6.80 1.73
C THR A 194 0.76 -6.27 1.86
N ALA A 195 1.30 -6.29 3.08
CA ALA A 195 2.67 -5.86 3.29
C ALA A 195 3.66 -6.72 2.48
N ASP A 196 3.37 -8.01 2.27
CA ASP A 196 4.21 -8.95 1.51
C ASP A 196 3.95 -8.87 -0.01
N LYS A 197 4.82 -9.47 -0.82
CA LYS A 197 4.63 -9.63 -2.28
C LYS A 197 3.62 -10.71 -2.61
N GLU A 198 3.64 -11.79 -1.84
CA GLU A 198 2.75 -12.93 -2.04
C GLU A 198 1.41 -12.71 -1.32
N SER A 199 0.36 -13.31 -1.86
CA SER A 199 -0.96 -13.25 -1.23
C SER A 199 -0.92 -13.92 0.14
N LEU A 200 -1.52 -13.27 1.14
CA LEU A 200 -1.61 -13.81 2.49
C LEU A 200 -2.60 -15.00 2.62
N LEU A 201 -3.41 -15.28 1.60
CA LEU A 201 -4.51 -16.26 1.72
C LEU A 201 -4.04 -17.71 1.69
N PRO A 202 -3.20 -18.17 0.74
CA PRO A 202 -2.75 -19.56 0.72
C PRO A 202 -2.03 -19.95 2.02
N GLY A 203 -2.50 -21.03 2.66
CA GLY A 203 -1.98 -21.50 3.94
C GLY A 203 -2.47 -20.76 5.19
N ARG A 204 -3.33 -19.73 5.02
CA ARG A 204 -3.96 -19.00 6.14
C ARG A 204 -5.48 -19.04 6.12
N LEU A 205 -6.07 -18.84 4.95
CA LEU A 205 -7.51 -18.97 4.72
C LEU A 205 -7.85 -20.45 4.55
N ASP A 206 -8.97 -20.88 5.12
CA ASP A 206 -9.51 -22.21 4.91
C ASP A 206 -9.58 -22.60 3.42
N ASP A 207 -9.12 -23.80 3.09
CA ASP A 207 -8.94 -24.24 1.70
C ASP A 207 -10.27 -24.32 0.94
N ASP A 208 -11.38 -24.67 1.61
CA ASP A 208 -12.70 -24.72 0.98
C ASP A 208 -13.22 -23.31 0.67
N LEU A 209 -12.93 -22.33 1.53
CA LEU A 209 -13.22 -20.92 1.25
C LEU A 209 -12.36 -20.39 0.09
N LEU A 210 -11.05 -20.66 0.11
CA LEU A 210 -10.13 -20.22 -0.94
C LEU A 210 -10.47 -20.84 -2.30
N ALA A 211 -10.89 -22.11 -2.32
CA ALA A 211 -11.28 -22.82 -3.53
C ALA A 211 -12.48 -22.18 -4.26
N ARG A 212 -13.29 -21.35 -3.59
CA ARG A 212 -14.39 -20.59 -4.21
C ARG A 212 -13.91 -19.45 -5.11
N PHE A 213 -12.65 -19.04 -5.01
CA PHE A 213 -12.11 -17.93 -5.78
C PHE A 213 -11.12 -18.37 -6.86
N ALA A 214 -11.08 -17.63 -7.95
CA ALA A 214 -10.02 -17.65 -8.94
C ALA A 214 -9.04 -16.50 -8.63
N TYR A 215 -7.75 -16.81 -8.48
CA TYR A 215 -6.73 -15.78 -8.32
C TYR A 215 -6.34 -15.19 -9.67
N LEU A 216 -6.57 -13.88 -9.86
CA LEU A 216 -6.24 -13.18 -11.08
C LEU A 216 -4.78 -12.72 -11.05
N LYS A 217 -3.85 -13.67 -11.26
CA LYS A 217 -2.40 -13.47 -11.09
C LYS A 217 -1.83 -12.34 -11.96
N ASP A 218 -2.14 -12.33 -13.25
CA ASP A 218 -1.57 -11.35 -14.18
C ASP A 218 -2.08 -9.94 -13.89
N LEU A 219 -3.37 -9.80 -13.60
CA LEU A 219 -3.98 -8.54 -13.18
C LEU A 219 -3.38 -8.06 -11.85
N SER A 220 -3.16 -8.96 -10.89
CA SER A 220 -2.54 -8.65 -9.60
C SER A 220 -1.12 -8.11 -9.79
N ALA A 221 -0.31 -8.77 -10.64
CA ALA A 221 1.04 -8.33 -10.94
C ALA A 221 1.08 -6.97 -11.66
N ASP A 222 0.17 -6.75 -12.62
CA ASP A 222 0.04 -5.48 -13.33
C ASP A 222 -0.36 -4.34 -12.38
N LEU A 223 -1.40 -4.53 -11.56
CA LEU A 223 -1.82 -3.55 -10.57
C LEU A 223 -0.75 -3.27 -9.52
N THR A 224 0.05 -4.27 -9.14
CA THR A 224 1.19 -4.09 -8.24
C THR A 224 2.24 -3.18 -8.87
N LYS A 225 2.54 -3.33 -10.17
CA LYS A 225 3.47 -2.44 -10.88
C LYS A 225 2.95 -1.00 -10.93
N GLN A 226 1.63 -0.82 -11.08
CA GLN A 226 0.99 0.49 -11.15
C GLN A 226 0.80 1.17 -9.79
N ASP A 227 1.04 0.47 -8.67
CA ASP A 227 0.89 1.07 -7.34
C ASP A 227 2.01 2.08 -7.03
N ARG A 228 1.66 3.36 -7.20
CA ARG A 228 2.52 4.52 -6.94
C ARG A 228 2.83 4.77 -5.46
N ALA A 229 2.00 4.26 -4.54
CA ALA A 229 2.20 4.48 -3.11
C ALA A 229 3.42 3.72 -2.58
N ALA A 230 3.74 2.57 -3.19
CA ALA A 230 4.88 1.71 -2.85
C ALA A 230 4.98 1.31 -1.36
N VAL A 231 3.88 1.40 -0.62
CA VAL A 231 3.81 1.05 0.81
C VAL A 231 3.72 -0.47 0.98
N TYR A 232 3.00 -1.13 0.08
CA TYR A 232 2.66 -2.56 0.14
C TYR A 232 3.51 -3.36 -0.84
N GLY A 233 3.78 -4.62 -0.51
CA GLY A 233 4.55 -5.53 -1.35
C GLY A 233 3.74 -6.02 -2.56
N GLY A 234 2.42 -6.16 -2.41
CA GLY A 234 1.55 -6.73 -3.43
C GLY A 234 0.13 -6.18 -3.43
N VAL A 235 -0.46 -6.12 -4.63
CA VAL A 235 -1.89 -5.93 -4.89
C VAL A 235 -2.42 -7.27 -5.41
N HIS A 236 -3.44 -7.82 -4.77
CA HIS A 236 -4.02 -9.12 -5.10
C HIS A 236 -5.49 -8.99 -5.45
N VAL A 237 -5.89 -9.64 -6.54
CA VAL A 237 -7.28 -9.69 -7.00
C VAL A 237 -7.77 -11.13 -7.07
N TYR A 238 -8.88 -11.39 -6.40
CA TYR A 238 -9.59 -12.66 -6.41
C TYR A 238 -11.00 -12.44 -6.98
N GLU A 239 -11.44 -13.33 -7.85
CA GLU A 239 -12.77 -13.31 -8.45
C GLU A 239 -13.56 -14.52 -7.96
N LEU A 240 -14.79 -14.31 -7.50
CA LEU A 240 -15.65 -15.39 -7.05
C LEU A 240 -16.04 -16.25 -8.27
N LYS A 241 -15.78 -17.56 -8.18
CA LYS A 241 -16.18 -18.52 -9.21
C LYS A 241 -17.72 -18.61 -9.29
N PRO A 242 -18.27 -18.93 -10.47
CA PRO A 242 -19.70 -19.15 -10.65
C PRO A 242 -20.28 -20.20 -9.70
#